data_AF-A0A1Z9FFJ9-F1
#
_entry.id   AF-A0A1Z9FFJ9-F1
#
_cell.length_a   1.000
_cell.length_b   1.000
_cell.length_c   1.000
_cell.angle_alpha   90.00
_cell.angle_beta   90.00
_cell.angle_gamma   90.00
#
_symmetry.space_group_name_H-M   'P 1'
#
loop_
_entity.id
_entity.type
_entity.pdbx_description
1 polymer ?
#
loop_
_entity_poly.entity_id
_entity_poly.type
_entity_poly.pdbx_seq_one_letter_code
_entity_poly.pdbx_strand_id
1 'polypeptide(L)'
;MADDATITLKATLLPDEIAKVISGSMIVTPDDANDKWYYKLTSVTTTSADLIAGNFLDYTAVDQDTAPTAVATADKVKFLFVKNTSTSDGIVISIDAGTAAFNLGDGIFVGPEQSWFCRLPNTTVADIHAISSDIGDAGDASANVIVAALIDDVG
;
A
#
# COMPACT_ATOMS: atom_id res chain seq x y z
N MET A 1 -1.44 -7.64 20.51
CA MET A 1 -2.18 -7.25 19.30
C MET A 1 -1.55 -6.00 18.74
N ALA A 2 -1.55 -5.87 17.43
CA ALA A 2 -1.17 -4.63 16.75
C ALA A 2 -2.12 -3.47 17.16
N ASP A 3 -1.69 -2.23 16.93
CA ASP A 3 -2.54 -1.05 17.15
C ASP A 3 -3.46 -0.79 15.94
N ASP A 4 -4.54 -0.03 16.16
CA ASP A 4 -5.51 0.36 15.13
C ASP A 4 -4.88 1.24 14.02
N ALA A 5 -5.24 0.95 12.77
CA ALA A 5 -5.03 1.89 11.67
C ALA A 5 -6.07 3.02 11.77
N THR A 6 -5.64 4.28 11.87
CA THR A 6 -6.57 5.43 11.88
C THR A 6 -6.25 6.40 10.74
N ILE A 7 -7.22 6.60 9.85
CA ILE A 7 -7.18 7.61 8.78
C ILE A 7 -8.28 8.63 9.02
N THR A 8 -7.93 9.92 8.96
CA THR A 8 -8.90 11.03 8.94
C THR A 8 -8.75 11.79 7.64
N LEU A 9 -9.85 12.00 6.93
CA LEU A 9 -9.87 12.72 5.66
C LEU A 9 -10.71 13.98 5.77
N LYS A 10 -10.25 15.03 5.11
CA LYS A 10 -11.01 16.24 4.81
C LYS A 10 -10.65 16.66 3.39
N ALA A 11 -11.62 16.57 2.49
CA ALA A 11 -11.44 16.87 1.07
C ALA A 11 -12.43 17.97 0.66
N THR A 12 -11.93 18.99 -0.04
CA THR A 12 -12.78 19.95 -0.77
C THR A 12 -12.84 19.47 -2.21
N LEU A 13 -14.03 19.07 -2.66
CA LEU A 13 -14.25 18.49 -3.98
C LEU A 13 -15.36 19.25 -4.71
N LEU A 14 -15.51 18.93 -6.00
CA LEU A 14 -16.49 19.51 -6.93
C LEU A 14 -16.09 20.90 -7.47
N PRO A 15 -16.64 21.35 -8.62
CA PRO A 15 -16.47 22.71 -9.12
C PRO A 15 -16.89 23.76 -8.10
N ASP A 16 -16.31 24.96 -8.22
CA ASP A 16 -16.47 26.06 -7.27
C ASP A 16 -17.94 26.37 -6.93
N GLU A 17 -18.84 26.31 -7.91
CA GLU A 17 -20.26 26.61 -7.73
C GLU A 17 -20.99 25.62 -6.81
N ILE A 18 -20.47 24.40 -6.68
CA ILE A 18 -21.06 23.31 -5.89
C ILE A 18 -20.04 22.68 -4.94
N ALA A 19 -18.95 23.38 -4.63
CA ALA A 19 -17.85 22.87 -3.82
C ALA A 19 -18.38 22.36 -2.47
N LYS A 20 -17.94 21.16 -2.08
CA LYS A 20 -18.31 20.56 -0.80
C LYS A 20 -17.08 20.11 -0.06
N VAL A 21 -17.09 20.33 1.25
CA VAL A 21 -16.15 19.69 2.17
C VAL A 21 -16.75 18.35 2.58
N ILE A 22 -16.06 17.28 2.22
CA ILE A 22 -16.37 15.92 2.67
C ILE A 22 -15.32 15.54 3.71
N SER A 23 -15.77 15.10 4.87
CA SER A 23 -14.91 14.65 5.97
C SER A 23 -15.36 13.30 6.47
N GLY A 24 -14.40 12.50 6.94
CA GLY A 24 -14.69 11.20 7.53
C GLY A 24 -13.45 10.59 8.18
N SER A 25 -13.66 9.48 8.87
CA SER A 25 -12.59 8.67 9.42
C SER A 25 -12.76 7.21 9.03
N MET A 26 -11.64 6.50 8.99
CA MET A 26 -11.57 5.06 8.86
C MET A 26 -10.72 4.55 10.01
N ILE A 27 -11.26 3.59 10.75
CA ILE A 27 -10.53 2.85 11.80
C ILE A 27 -10.54 1.38 11.39
N VAL A 28 -9.36 0.77 11.35
CA VAL A 28 -9.19 -0.68 11.10
C VAL A 28 -8.49 -1.28 12.30
N THR A 29 -9.25 -2.10 13.04
CA THR A 29 -8.77 -2.77 14.24
C THR A 29 -8.27 -4.18 13.88
N PRO A 30 -7.08 -4.57 14.37
CA PRO A 30 -6.62 -5.96 14.33
C PRO A 30 -7.61 -6.90 15.02
N ASP A 31 -7.97 -7.98 14.35
CA ASP A 31 -8.92 -8.98 14.84
C ASP A 31 -8.27 -9.88 15.92
N ASP A 32 -7.02 -10.27 15.71
CA ASP A 32 -6.28 -11.16 16.62
C ASP A 32 -4.75 -10.97 16.55
N ALA A 33 -3.98 -11.98 17.00
CA ALA A 33 -2.52 -11.93 17.05
C ALA A 33 -1.84 -12.21 15.70
N ASN A 34 -2.57 -12.70 14.70
CA ASN A 34 -2.06 -12.92 13.36
C ASN A 34 -2.05 -11.64 12.53
N ASP A 35 -2.82 -10.64 12.95
CA ASP A 35 -2.80 -9.31 12.34
C ASP A 35 -1.54 -8.55 12.76
N LYS A 36 -0.61 -8.44 11.81
CA LYS A 36 0.72 -7.87 11.98
C LYS A 36 0.91 -6.65 11.08
N TRP A 37 1.71 -5.71 11.57
CA TRP A 37 2.08 -4.51 10.82
C TRP A 37 3.28 -4.78 9.90
N TYR A 38 3.16 -4.34 8.66
CA TYR A 38 4.24 -4.23 7.70
C TYR A 38 4.51 -2.75 7.40
N TYR A 39 5.79 -2.38 7.33
CA TYR A 39 6.22 -1.07 6.84
C TYR A 39 7.49 -1.21 6.00
N LYS A 40 7.52 -0.52 4.87
CA LYS A 40 8.74 -0.39 4.07
C LYS A 40 8.73 0.94 3.30
N LEU A 41 9.92 1.54 3.19
CA LEU A 41 10.19 2.51 2.14
C LEU A 41 10.69 1.73 0.92
N THR A 42 9.79 1.51 -0.03
CA THR A 42 10.02 0.69 -1.22
C THR A 42 10.40 1.57 -2.40
N SER A 43 11.43 1.20 -3.15
CA SER A 43 11.72 1.76 -4.47
C SER A 43 10.95 0.94 -5.51
N VAL A 44 9.91 1.52 -6.09
CA VAL A 44 9.11 0.91 -7.16
C VAL A 44 9.79 1.24 -8.48
N THR A 45 10.14 0.22 -9.26
CA THR A 45 10.93 0.35 -10.49
C THR A 45 10.08 0.23 -11.75
N THR A 46 10.70 0.40 -12.92
CA THR A 46 10.07 0.30 -14.24
C THR A 46 9.71 -1.14 -14.64
N THR A 47 9.90 -2.10 -13.74
CA THR A 47 9.46 -3.49 -13.89
C THR A 47 8.44 -3.80 -12.81
N SER A 48 7.29 -4.34 -13.21
CA SER A 48 6.27 -4.83 -12.28
C SER A 48 6.87 -5.80 -11.27
N ALA A 49 6.63 -5.55 -10.00
CA ALA A 49 7.06 -6.41 -8.90
C ALA A 49 6.08 -6.30 -7.71
N ASP A 50 6.18 -7.24 -6.77
CA ASP A 50 5.38 -7.23 -5.54
C ASP A 50 5.62 -5.92 -4.77
N LEU A 51 4.53 -5.24 -4.40
CA LEU A 51 4.62 -4.02 -3.60
C LEU A 51 4.99 -4.31 -2.14
N ILE A 52 4.60 -5.50 -1.65
CA ILE A 52 4.83 -5.99 -0.29
C ILE A 52 5.73 -7.22 -0.37
N ALA A 53 6.90 -7.14 0.25
CA ALA A 53 7.84 -8.26 0.36
C ALA A 53 8.84 -8.02 1.49
N GLY A 54 9.23 -9.10 2.17
CA GLY A 54 10.18 -9.06 3.28
C GLY A 54 9.57 -9.62 4.55
N ASN A 55 9.65 -8.87 5.65
CA ASN A 55 9.24 -9.34 6.98
C ASN A 55 8.28 -8.35 7.64
N PHE A 56 7.49 -8.83 8.59
CA PHE A 56 6.70 -7.99 9.50
C PHE A 56 7.59 -7.15 10.42
N LEU A 57 7.01 -6.10 11.00
CA LEU A 57 7.66 -5.32 12.03
C LEU A 57 7.61 -6.04 13.38
N ASP A 58 8.78 -6.17 14.02
CA ASP A 58 8.86 -6.56 15.42
C ASP A 58 8.63 -5.34 16.31
N TYR A 59 7.43 -5.24 16.88
CA TYR A 59 7.07 -4.17 17.83
C TYR A 59 7.05 -4.67 19.29
N THR A 60 7.19 -5.97 19.49
CA THR A 60 7.44 -6.61 20.79
C THR A 60 8.88 -7.11 20.85
N ALA A 61 9.41 -7.34 22.06
CA ALA A 61 10.75 -7.90 22.21
C ALA A 61 10.83 -9.29 21.57
N VAL A 62 11.80 -9.46 20.67
CA VAL A 62 12.16 -10.73 20.03
C VAL A 62 13.58 -11.09 20.48
N ASP A 63 13.85 -12.37 20.65
CA ASP A 63 15.19 -12.87 20.97
C ASP A 63 16.17 -12.51 19.84
N GLN A 64 17.38 -12.09 20.20
CA GLN A 64 18.45 -11.64 19.28
C GLN A 64 18.81 -12.64 18.18
N ASP A 65 18.57 -13.94 18.37
CA ASP A 65 18.87 -15.01 17.41
C ASP A 65 17.61 -15.53 16.71
N THR A 66 16.46 -14.90 16.95
CA THR A 66 15.22 -15.21 16.24
C THR A 66 15.07 -14.28 15.04
N ALA A 67 14.91 -14.86 13.85
CA ALA A 67 14.64 -14.10 12.64
C ALA A 67 13.23 -13.47 12.68
N PRO A 68 13.04 -12.27 12.11
CA PRO A 68 11.71 -11.70 11.93
C PRO A 68 10.80 -12.61 11.11
N THR A 69 9.50 -12.57 11.39
CA THR A 69 8.52 -13.35 10.62
C THR A 69 8.43 -12.81 9.19
N ALA A 70 8.67 -13.67 8.20
CA ALA A 70 8.54 -13.32 6.80
C ALA A 70 7.05 -13.11 6.43
N VAL A 71 6.80 -12.14 5.54
CA VAL A 71 5.48 -11.97 4.92
C VAL A 71 5.35 -13.01 3.81
N ALA A 72 4.35 -13.88 3.93
CA ALA A 72 4.04 -14.88 2.93
C ALA A 72 3.13 -14.32 1.84
N THR A 73 3.24 -14.86 0.63
CA THR A 73 2.42 -14.47 -0.52
C THR A 73 0.92 -14.72 -0.31
N ALA A 74 0.57 -15.68 0.55
CA ALA A 74 -0.81 -16.03 0.88
C ALA A 74 -1.42 -15.16 1.99
N ASP A 75 -0.62 -14.35 2.69
CA ASP A 75 -1.09 -13.48 3.76
C ASP A 75 -2.09 -12.46 3.20
N LYS A 76 -3.10 -12.11 4.00
CA LYS A 76 -4.20 -11.25 3.53
C LYS A 76 -4.00 -9.81 3.95
N VAL A 77 -4.11 -8.88 3.01
CA VAL A 77 -3.89 -7.46 3.25
C VAL A 77 -5.19 -6.78 3.69
N LYS A 78 -5.47 -6.78 4.99
CA LYS A 78 -6.70 -6.18 5.57
C LYS A 78 -6.78 -4.66 5.37
N PHE A 79 -5.63 -3.99 5.39
CA PHE A 79 -5.51 -2.55 5.13
C PHE A 79 -4.18 -2.26 4.43
N LEU A 80 -4.22 -1.34 3.46
CA LEU A 80 -3.05 -0.86 2.75
C LEU A 80 -3.07 0.67 2.69
N PHE A 81 -1.96 1.28 3.08
CA PHE A 81 -1.64 2.68 2.88
C PHE A 81 -0.39 2.81 2.02
N VAL A 82 -0.49 3.65 0.99
CA VAL A 82 0.59 3.94 0.06
C VAL A 82 0.77 5.45 -0.01
N LYS A 83 2.01 5.92 0.16
CA LYS A 83 2.39 7.32 -0.07
C LYS A 83 3.57 7.33 -1.03
N ASN A 84 3.34 7.89 -2.22
CA ASN A 84 4.43 8.22 -3.12
C ASN A 84 5.17 9.44 -2.56
N THR A 85 6.47 9.27 -2.33
CA THR A 85 7.38 10.33 -1.84
C THR A 85 8.24 10.92 -2.95
N SER A 86 8.15 10.38 -4.17
CA SER A 86 8.74 10.99 -5.36
C SER A 86 8.07 12.33 -5.65
N THR A 87 8.86 13.25 -6.21
CA THR A 87 8.41 14.56 -6.67
C THR A 87 8.23 14.62 -8.19
N SER A 88 8.62 13.57 -8.92
CA SER A 88 8.58 13.52 -10.39
C SER A 88 7.66 12.41 -10.90
N ASP A 89 7.83 11.20 -10.37
CA ASP A 89 7.27 9.99 -10.98
C ASP A 89 6.11 9.44 -10.16
N GLY A 90 5.12 8.88 -10.84
CA GLY A 90 4.01 8.16 -10.24
C GLY A 90 4.29 6.66 -10.11
N ILE A 91 3.28 5.95 -9.61
CA ILE A 91 3.21 4.49 -9.68
C ILE A 91 1.83 4.04 -10.14
N VAL A 92 1.76 2.86 -10.75
CA VAL A 92 0.50 2.13 -10.96
C VAL A 92 0.53 0.86 -10.12
N ILE A 93 -0.55 0.62 -9.40
CA ILE A 93 -0.75 -0.57 -8.56
C ILE A 93 -1.82 -1.46 -9.19
N SER A 94 -1.53 -2.75 -9.31
CA SER A 94 -2.54 -3.80 -9.51
C SER A 94 -2.86 -4.51 -8.19
N ILE A 95 -4.10 -4.97 -8.04
CA ILE A 95 -4.60 -5.67 -6.84
C ILE A 95 -5.28 -7.01 -7.16
N ASP A 96 -5.11 -7.52 -8.38
CA ASP A 96 -5.80 -8.70 -8.92
C ASP A 96 -4.85 -9.82 -9.34
N ALA A 97 -3.61 -9.81 -8.82
CA ALA A 97 -2.48 -10.66 -9.25
C ALA A 97 -2.02 -10.46 -10.70
N GLY A 98 -2.60 -9.51 -11.43
CA GLY A 98 -2.15 -9.10 -12.75
C GLY A 98 -0.81 -8.38 -12.69
N THR A 99 -0.07 -8.42 -13.80
CA THR A 99 1.15 -7.63 -13.98
C THR A 99 0.79 -6.14 -13.98
N ALA A 100 1.39 -5.36 -13.08
CA ALA A 100 1.23 -3.91 -13.08
C ALA A 100 1.82 -3.33 -14.37
N ALA A 101 1.07 -2.44 -15.02
CA ALA A 101 1.51 -1.75 -16.22
C ALA A 101 1.11 -0.28 -16.14
N PHE A 102 1.93 0.60 -16.71
CA PHE A 102 1.64 2.04 -16.78
C PHE A 102 0.32 2.36 -17.49
N ASN A 103 -0.14 1.47 -18.37
CA ASN A 103 -1.38 1.57 -19.12
C ASN A 103 -2.44 0.53 -18.70
N LEU A 104 -2.31 -0.03 -17.50
CA LEU A 104 -3.28 -0.98 -16.95
C LEU A 104 -4.64 -0.28 -16.80
N GLY A 105 -5.68 -0.85 -17.41
CA GLY A 105 -7.00 -0.21 -17.51
C GLY A 105 -7.71 -0.01 -16.17
N ASP A 106 -7.46 -0.90 -15.22
CA ASP A 106 -7.95 -0.90 -13.84
C ASP A 106 -6.85 -0.58 -12.82
N GLY A 107 -5.71 -0.09 -13.31
CA GLY A 107 -4.58 0.28 -12.47
C GLY A 107 -4.90 1.47 -11.57
N ILE A 108 -4.48 1.38 -10.30
CA ILE A 108 -4.59 2.49 -9.35
C ILE A 108 -3.34 3.36 -9.50
N PHE A 109 -3.52 4.56 -10.04
CA PHE A 109 -2.42 5.53 -10.16
C PHE A 109 -2.25 6.34 -8.87
N VAL A 110 -1.02 6.37 -8.36
CA VAL A 110 -0.61 7.24 -7.25
C VAL A 110 0.49 8.16 -7.75
N GLY A 111 0.12 9.40 -8.06
CA GLY A 111 1.04 10.39 -8.60
C GLY A 111 2.11 10.85 -7.58
N PRO A 112 3.06 11.69 -8.03
CA PRO A 112 4.08 12.27 -7.17
C PRO A 112 3.46 12.95 -5.96
N GLU A 113 4.03 12.71 -4.78
CA GLU A 113 3.56 13.27 -3.51
C GLU A 113 2.09 12.94 -3.15
N GLN A 114 1.46 11.96 -3.80
CA GLN A 114 0.08 11.56 -3.50
C GLN A 114 0.03 10.36 -2.55
N SER A 115 -1.11 10.20 -1.89
CA SER A 115 -1.40 9.04 -1.05
C SER A 115 -2.66 8.34 -1.54
N TRP A 116 -2.67 7.02 -1.36
CA TRP A 116 -3.85 6.20 -1.55
C TRP A 116 -3.95 5.19 -0.41
N PHE A 117 -5.17 4.84 -0.02
CA PHE A 117 -5.41 3.84 1.00
C PHE A 117 -6.71 3.09 0.74
N CYS A 118 -6.78 1.85 1.21
CA CYS A 118 -7.93 0.98 0.99
C CYS A 118 -8.03 -0.13 2.04
N ARG A 119 -9.17 -0.84 2.00
CA ARG A 119 -9.37 -2.12 2.67
C ARG A 119 -9.58 -3.20 1.63
N LEU A 120 -8.84 -4.30 1.75
CA LEU A 120 -8.81 -5.36 0.75
C LEU A 120 -9.05 -6.74 1.43
N PRO A 121 -10.27 -7.01 1.93
CA PRO A 121 -10.52 -8.11 2.87
C PRO A 121 -10.17 -9.52 2.37
N ASN A 122 -10.04 -9.70 1.05
CA ASN A 122 -9.73 -10.99 0.44
C ASN A 122 -8.46 -10.96 -0.43
N THR A 123 -7.81 -9.81 -0.55
CA THR A 123 -6.60 -9.67 -1.38
C THR A 123 -5.40 -10.18 -0.60
N THR A 124 -4.61 -11.01 -1.26
CA THR A 124 -3.38 -11.56 -0.74
C THR A 124 -2.19 -10.67 -1.09
N VAL A 125 -1.05 -10.90 -0.44
CA VAL A 125 0.21 -10.22 -0.79
C VAL A 125 0.59 -10.47 -2.25
N ALA A 126 0.36 -11.68 -2.78
CA ALA A 126 0.62 -12.02 -4.18
C ALA A 126 -0.26 -11.28 -5.19
N ASP A 127 -1.36 -10.68 -4.75
CA ASP A 127 -2.26 -9.98 -5.66
C ASP A 127 -1.77 -8.54 -5.94
N ILE A 128 -0.83 -8.02 -5.14
CA ILE A 128 -0.47 -6.60 -5.12
C ILE A 128 0.89 -6.36 -5.79
N HIS A 129 0.83 -5.95 -7.06
CA HIS A 129 2.00 -5.56 -7.84
C HIS A 129 2.03 -4.07 -8.09
N ALA A 130 3.24 -3.50 -8.24
CA ALA A 130 3.42 -2.11 -8.61
C ALA A 130 4.52 -1.93 -9.65
N ILE A 131 4.38 -0.88 -10.44
CA ILE A 131 5.36 -0.41 -11.42
C ILE A 131 5.44 1.12 -11.33
N SER A 132 6.62 1.70 -11.55
CA SER A 132 6.72 3.14 -11.73
C SER A 132 6.11 3.56 -13.05
N SER A 133 5.56 4.77 -13.09
CA SER A 133 4.82 5.29 -14.23
C SER A 133 4.80 6.80 -14.18
N ASP A 134 4.94 7.46 -15.31
CA ASP A 134 4.59 8.88 -15.40
C ASP A 134 3.18 9.03 -15.96
N ILE A 135 2.65 10.26 -15.94
CA ILE A 135 1.31 10.52 -16.48
C ILE A 135 1.38 10.40 -18.00
N GLY A 136 0.90 9.28 -18.52
CA GLY A 136 0.69 9.07 -19.96
C GLY A 136 1.80 8.30 -20.69
N ASP A 137 2.81 7.78 -19.99
CA ASP A 137 3.85 6.93 -20.57
C ASP A 137 4.39 5.86 -19.59
N ALA A 138 5.26 5.00 -20.11
CA ALA A 138 6.02 4.05 -19.31
C ALA A 138 7.12 4.82 -18.59
N GLY A 139 6.90 5.12 -17.31
CA GLY A 139 7.80 5.99 -16.54
C GLY A 139 9.27 5.61 -16.69
N ASP A 140 10.15 6.61 -16.69
CA ASP A 140 11.56 6.43 -17.04
C ASP A 140 12.48 6.19 -15.83
N ALA A 141 11.96 6.32 -14.61
CA ALA A 141 12.68 6.23 -13.35
C ALA A 141 11.90 5.47 -12.25
N SER A 142 12.55 5.24 -11.11
CA SER A 142 11.96 4.58 -9.94
C SER A 142 11.32 5.59 -8.97
N ALA A 143 10.15 5.27 -8.43
CA ALA A 143 9.50 6.07 -7.40
C ALA A 143 9.71 5.48 -6.01
N ASN A 144 10.08 6.32 -5.04
CA ASN A 144 10.15 5.91 -3.63
C ASN A 144 8.78 6.03 -2.96
N VAL A 145 8.34 4.96 -2.32
CA VAL A 145 6.97 4.79 -1.84
C VAL A 145 6.98 4.25 -0.43
N ILE A 146 6.30 4.94 0.48
CA ILE A 146 5.98 4.40 1.80
C ILE A 146 4.83 3.42 1.62
N VAL A 147 5.04 2.18 2.05
CA VAL A 147 4.03 1.13 2.10
C VAL A 147 3.84 0.76 3.56
N ALA A 148 2.64 0.96 4.09
CA ALA A 148 2.24 0.49 5.42
C ALA A 148 0.99 -0.37 5.27
N ALA A 149 0.99 -1.56 5.87
CA ALA A 149 -0.11 -2.49 5.73
C ALA A 149 -0.39 -3.23 7.04
N LEU A 150 -1.67 -3.44 7.33
CA LEU A 150 -2.11 -4.42 8.32
C LEU A 150 -2.45 -5.70 7.56
N ILE A 151 -1.77 -6.78 7.93
CA ILE A 151 -1.78 -8.03 7.19
C ILE A 151 -2.08 -9.16 8.16
N ASP A 152 -3.00 -10.04 7.78
CA ASP A 152 -3.32 -11.28 8.47
C ASP A 152 -2.32 -12.35 8.03
N ASP A 153 -1.43 -12.72 8.94
CA ASP A 153 -0.47 -13.81 8.76
C ASP A 153 -1.21 -15.15 8.79
N VAL A 154 -1.33 -15.78 7.63
CA VAL A 154 -2.09 -17.04 7.48
C VAL A 154 -1.23 -18.28 7.73
N GLY A 155 0.04 -18.11 8.14
CA GLY A 155 1.06 -19.14 8.35
C GLY A 155 1.36 -19.50 9.80
#